data_AF-A0A1Y0BPU4-F1
#
_entry.id   AF-A0A1Y0BPU4-F1
#
_cell.length_a   1.000
_cell.length_b   1.000
_cell.length_c   1.000
_cell.angle_alpha   90.00
_cell.angle_beta   90.00
_cell.angle_gamma   90.00
#
_symmetry.space_group_name_H-M   'P 1'
#
loop_
_entity.id
_entity.type
_entity.pdbx_description
1 polymer ?
#
loop_
_entity_poly.entity_id
_entity_poly.type
_entity_poly.pdbx_seq_one_letter_code
_entity_poly.pdbx_strand_id
1 'polypeptide(L)'
;MNQSGERLRGFEVNTLTVIATESYEQFAENLQKEIEQDTGIRFGIVETHQFAGVTTTGADGQPAPLGFDQSKVLWEHLKTAGLVNAQGKVQDTLRQKLKDGTLTLPEPFAAQLPQVTEILRKLAGRLEIKNADDRKQVKSRQAVLHGADFKALWDRIKHKTTYRVEFNNEALLATCINALRDAPPIAKTRLQWRKADLAIGRSGVDAKETATSAPVTLDEGDIELPDILTDLQDKTQFTRRSIQRILVESARLDDFKRNPQQFIELAAEIINRAKRMALVDGIKYQRIGADDYYAQQLFETEELSGYLKSMIDANKSVHEQVIYQSDTERTFAEQLEKNEAIKVYAKLPGWFRVPTPLGPYNPDWAVLVEKDGRERLYFVVETKSSLFTDDLRDKESAKIKCGEAHFTALAVGENPAQYIKATKIEDLLVHC
;
A
#
# COMPACT_ATOMS: atom_id res chain seq x y z
N MET A 1 -6.62 5.13 -17.03
CA MET A 1 -6.88 6.57 -16.90
C MET A 1 -8.24 6.84 -17.52
N ASN A 2 -9.07 7.75 -17.01
CA ASN A 2 -10.30 8.18 -17.72
C ASN A 2 -9.94 9.08 -18.91
N GLN A 3 -10.94 9.46 -19.71
CA GLN A 3 -10.78 10.37 -20.84
C GLN A 3 -10.23 11.75 -20.44
N SER A 4 -10.32 12.12 -19.15
CA SER A 4 -9.76 13.35 -18.58
C SER A 4 -8.32 13.20 -18.07
N GLY A 5 -7.68 12.04 -18.27
CA GLY A 5 -6.30 11.77 -17.86
C GLY A 5 -6.13 11.43 -16.37
N GLU A 6 -7.21 11.19 -15.63
CA GLU A 6 -7.17 10.88 -14.20
C GLU A 6 -6.97 9.38 -13.95
N ARG A 7 -6.14 9.05 -12.96
CA ARG A 7 -5.82 7.67 -12.59
C ARG A 7 -6.95 7.09 -11.76
N LEU A 8 -7.73 6.21 -12.37
CA LEU A 8 -8.79 5.46 -11.70
C LEU A 8 -8.17 4.38 -10.80
N ARG A 9 -8.75 4.15 -9.62
CA ARG A 9 -8.35 3.11 -8.66
C ARG A 9 -9.54 2.19 -8.42
N GLY A 10 -9.28 0.93 -8.12
CA GLY A 10 -10.30 -0.12 -7.96
C GLY A 10 -10.14 -1.24 -8.98
N PHE A 11 -10.35 -2.48 -8.54
CA PHE A 11 -10.21 -3.67 -9.39
C PHE A 11 -11.16 -3.63 -10.59
N GLU A 12 -12.37 -3.09 -10.44
CA GLU A 12 -13.36 -3.05 -11.53
C GLU A 12 -12.92 -2.23 -12.74
N VAL A 13 -12.03 -1.26 -12.54
CA VAL A 13 -11.57 -0.32 -13.58
C VAL A 13 -10.13 -0.59 -14.01
N ASN A 14 -9.29 -1.08 -13.09
CA ASN A 14 -7.90 -1.46 -13.37
C ASN A 14 -7.76 -2.98 -13.64
N THR A 15 -8.77 -3.58 -14.28
CA THR A 15 -8.67 -4.94 -14.80
C THR A 15 -8.22 -4.86 -16.25
N LEU A 16 -7.04 -5.41 -16.55
CA LEU A 16 -6.62 -5.67 -17.92
C LEU A 16 -7.29 -6.97 -18.38
N THR A 17 -8.34 -6.84 -19.19
CA THR A 17 -8.95 -8.01 -19.83
C THR A 17 -8.09 -8.42 -21.03
N VAL A 18 -7.35 -9.51 -20.88
CA VAL A 18 -6.59 -10.11 -21.97
C VAL A 18 -7.44 -11.22 -22.59
N ILE A 19 -7.78 -11.06 -23.86
CA ILE A 19 -8.43 -12.11 -24.66
C ILE A 19 -7.30 -12.89 -25.35
N ALA A 20 -7.01 -14.08 -24.84
CA ALA A 20 -6.04 -14.99 -25.43
C ALA A 20 -6.74 -16.30 -25.83
N THR A 21 -6.16 -17.02 -26.79
CA THR A 21 -6.63 -18.35 -27.19
C THR A 21 -6.36 -19.43 -26.13
N GLU A 22 -5.53 -19.10 -25.15
CA GLU A 22 -5.26 -19.88 -23.93
C GLU A 22 -5.63 -19.06 -22.69
N SER A 23 -5.76 -19.69 -21.52
CA SER A 23 -6.03 -18.93 -20.30
C SER A 23 -4.90 -17.94 -20.01
N TYR A 24 -5.22 -16.77 -19.43
CA TYR A 24 -4.19 -15.78 -19.07
C TYR A 24 -3.15 -16.36 -18.10
N GLU A 25 -3.55 -17.31 -17.25
CA GLU A 25 -2.63 -18.08 -16.39
C GLU A 25 -1.60 -18.83 -17.24
N GLN A 26 -2.03 -19.54 -18.28
CA GLN A 26 -1.16 -20.27 -19.18
C GLN A 26 -0.24 -19.33 -19.98
N PHE A 27 -0.79 -18.22 -20.49
CA PHE A 27 0.01 -17.18 -21.17
C PHE A 27 1.08 -16.57 -20.26
N ALA A 28 0.72 -16.18 -19.03
CA ALA A 28 1.65 -15.60 -18.07
C ALA A 28 2.72 -16.61 -17.63
N GLU A 29 2.35 -17.88 -17.45
CA GLU A 29 3.31 -18.95 -17.17
C GLU A 29 4.26 -19.20 -18.34
N ASN A 30 3.76 -19.15 -19.58
CA ASN A 30 4.59 -19.30 -20.78
C ASN A 30 5.56 -18.12 -20.95
N LEU A 31 5.07 -16.88 -20.82
CA LEU A 31 5.92 -15.68 -20.89
C LEU A 31 6.99 -15.67 -19.79
N GLN A 32 6.65 -16.08 -18.57
CA GLN A 32 7.66 -16.22 -17.51
C GLN A 32 8.72 -17.25 -17.90
N LYS A 33 8.33 -18.42 -18.43
CA LYS A 33 9.28 -19.44 -18.90
C LYS A 33 10.19 -18.92 -20.01
N GLU A 34 9.65 -18.17 -20.97
CA GLU A 34 10.45 -17.54 -22.05
C GLU A 34 11.47 -16.55 -21.48
N ILE A 35 11.06 -15.66 -20.56
CA ILE A 35 11.98 -14.73 -19.91
C ILE A 35 13.05 -15.49 -19.09
N GLU A 36 12.68 -16.54 -18.36
CA GLU A 36 13.63 -17.36 -17.61
C GLU A 36 14.67 -18.02 -18.54
N GLN A 37 14.24 -18.47 -19.73
CA GLN A 37 15.11 -19.08 -20.74
C GLN A 37 16.05 -18.06 -21.39
N ASP A 38 15.52 -16.88 -21.75
CA ASP A 38 16.26 -15.88 -22.53
C ASP A 38 17.20 -15.02 -21.68
N THR A 39 16.84 -14.77 -20.42
CA THR A 39 17.58 -13.84 -19.54
C THR A 39 18.32 -14.53 -18.40
N GLY A 40 18.02 -15.80 -18.12
CA GLY A 40 18.54 -16.53 -16.96
C GLY A 40 17.98 -16.06 -15.61
N ILE A 41 17.07 -15.09 -15.60
CA ILE A 41 16.30 -14.68 -14.41
C ILE A 41 15.45 -15.88 -13.96
N ARG A 42 15.23 -16.05 -12.65
CA ARG A 42 14.39 -17.13 -12.12
C ARG A 42 13.30 -16.57 -11.21
N PHE A 43 12.03 -16.77 -11.55
CA PHE A 43 10.91 -16.25 -10.78
C PHE A 43 10.53 -17.20 -9.64
N GLY A 44 10.11 -16.65 -8.51
CA GLY A 44 9.59 -17.44 -7.39
C GLY A 44 10.59 -18.44 -6.79
N ILE A 45 11.88 -18.15 -6.88
CA ILE A 45 12.93 -18.90 -6.20
C ILE A 45 13.39 -18.12 -4.98
N VAL A 46 13.44 -18.79 -3.84
CA VAL A 46 14.09 -18.31 -2.63
C VAL A 46 15.51 -18.83 -2.65
N GLU A 47 16.49 -17.93 -2.70
CA GLU A 47 17.89 -18.32 -2.64
C GLU A 47 18.35 -18.60 -1.20
N THR A 48 19.41 -19.39 -1.03
CA THR A 48 19.91 -19.78 0.31
C THR A 48 20.41 -18.59 1.13
N HIS A 49 20.86 -17.53 0.46
CA HIS A 49 21.36 -16.31 1.10
C HIS A 49 20.30 -15.21 1.24
N GLN A 50 19.07 -15.48 0.81
CA GLN A 50 18.00 -14.48 0.69
C GLN A 50 17.66 -13.76 2.00
N PHE A 51 17.96 -14.38 3.15
CA PHE A 51 17.67 -13.84 4.48
C PHE A 51 18.91 -13.29 5.19
N ALA A 52 20.08 -13.28 4.56
CA ALA A 52 21.34 -12.89 5.22
C ALA A 52 21.31 -11.44 5.76
N GLY A 53 20.53 -10.55 5.11
CA GLY A 53 20.36 -9.16 5.54
C GLY A 53 19.24 -8.92 6.56
N VAL A 54 18.50 -9.95 6.98
CA VAL A 54 17.47 -9.81 8.03
C VAL A 54 18.12 -9.34 9.32
N THR A 55 17.51 -8.36 9.98
CA THR A 55 18.07 -7.80 11.22
C THR A 55 17.81 -8.73 12.41
N THR A 56 18.85 -9.04 13.17
CA THR A 56 18.83 -9.78 14.43
C THR A 56 19.56 -8.99 15.53
N THR A 57 19.43 -9.44 16.78
CA THR A 57 20.19 -8.88 17.90
C THR A 57 21.54 -9.57 17.99
N GLY A 58 22.63 -8.81 17.84
CA GLY A 58 23.99 -9.26 18.01
C GLY A 58 24.33 -9.62 19.46
N ALA A 59 25.46 -10.29 19.68
CA ALA A 59 25.94 -10.69 21.01
C ALA A 59 26.23 -9.49 21.93
N ASP A 60 26.39 -8.31 21.36
CA ASP A 60 26.59 -7.01 22.01
C ASP A 60 25.28 -6.26 22.27
N GLY A 61 24.12 -6.86 21.93
CA GLY A 61 22.80 -6.24 22.03
C GLY A 61 22.48 -5.25 20.91
N GLN A 62 23.36 -5.07 19.92
CA GLN A 62 23.14 -4.16 18.80
C GLN A 62 22.49 -4.84 17.60
N PRO A 63 21.80 -4.10 16.72
CA PRO A 63 21.28 -4.65 15.47
C PRO A 63 22.41 -5.18 14.58
N ALA A 64 22.34 -6.44 14.18
CA ALA A 64 23.29 -7.10 13.30
C ALA A 64 22.56 -7.88 12.20
N PRO A 65 23.18 -8.11 11.02
CA PRO A 65 22.59 -8.97 10.00
C PRO A 65 22.60 -10.44 10.44
N LEU A 66 21.58 -11.20 10.03
CA LEU A 66 21.43 -12.62 10.31
C LEU A 66 22.63 -13.44 9.80
N GLY A 67 23.18 -13.05 8.65
CA GLY A 67 24.34 -13.70 8.03
C GLY A 67 23.99 -14.90 7.16
N PHE A 68 24.95 -15.32 6.34
CA PHE A 68 24.77 -16.35 5.31
C PHE A 68 24.47 -17.73 5.90
N ASP A 69 25.13 -18.13 6.98
CA ASP A 69 24.97 -19.45 7.58
C ASP A 69 23.57 -19.63 8.17
N GLN A 70 23.10 -18.65 8.93
CA GLN A 70 21.75 -18.66 9.51
C GLN A 70 20.66 -18.51 8.44
N SER A 71 20.92 -17.74 7.38
CA SER A 71 20.03 -17.69 6.21
C SER A 71 19.89 -19.07 5.56
N LYS A 72 20.98 -19.84 5.44
CA LYS A 72 20.94 -21.20 4.90
C LYS A 72 20.17 -22.16 5.80
N VAL A 73 20.31 -22.05 7.12
CA VAL A 73 19.54 -22.85 8.08
C VAL A 73 18.04 -22.58 7.95
N LEU A 74 17.65 -21.30 7.88
CA LEU A 74 16.26 -20.91 7.68
C LEU A 74 15.73 -21.43 6.33
N TRP A 75 16.54 -21.36 5.28
CA TRP A 75 16.17 -21.89 3.97
C TRP A 75 15.93 -23.41 3.99
N GLU A 76 16.79 -24.20 4.65
CA GLU A 76 16.59 -25.65 4.79
C GLU A 76 15.34 -25.97 5.62
N HIS A 77 14.98 -25.13 6.59
CA HIS A 77 13.71 -25.27 7.31
C HIS A 77 12.52 -25.09 6.37
N LEU A 78 12.51 -24.04 5.54
CA LEU A 78 11.45 -23.82 4.54
C LEU A 78 11.32 -25.02 3.58
N LYS A 79 12.46 -25.58 3.15
CA LYS A 79 12.49 -26.74 2.28
C LYS A 79 11.95 -28.00 2.96
N THR A 80 12.38 -28.26 4.19
CA THR A 80 11.94 -29.43 4.98
C THR A 80 10.45 -29.36 5.30
N ALA A 81 9.93 -28.15 5.54
CA ALA A 81 8.51 -27.90 5.75
C ALA A 81 7.67 -27.97 4.44
N GLY A 82 8.28 -28.25 3.29
CA GLY A 82 7.61 -28.32 2.00
C GLY A 82 7.10 -26.97 1.49
N LEU A 83 7.67 -25.86 1.99
CA LEU A 83 7.30 -24.49 1.61
C LEU A 83 8.06 -24.04 0.35
N VAL A 84 9.27 -24.59 0.15
CA VAL A 84 10.04 -24.47 -1.10
C VAL A 84 10.52 -25.87 -1.51
N ASN A 85 10.77 -26.08 -2.80
CA ASN A 85 11.36 -27.35 -3.28
C ASN A 85 12.90 -27.36 -3.15
N ALA A 86 13.54 -28.44 -3.62
CA ALA A 86 14.99 -28.60 -3.56
C ALA A 86 15.79 -27.50 -4.30
N GLN A 87 15.16 -26.83 -5.28
CA GLN A 87 15.73 -25.74 -6.05
C GLN A 87 15.37 -24.37 -5.47
N GLY A 88 14.65 -24.32 -4.34
CA GLY A 88 14.18 -23.09 -3.71
C GLY A 88 12.90 -22.52 -4.33
N LYS A 89 12.27 -23.20 -5.29
CA LYS A 89 11.01 -22.74 -5.90
C LYS A 89 9.89 -22.77 -4.87
N VAL A 90 9.23 -21.63 -4.69
CA VAL A 90 8.06 -21.44 -3.82
C VAL A 90 6.96 -22.45 -4.18
N GLN A 91 6.41 -23.13 -3.16
CA GLN A 91 5.29 -24.06 -3.28
C GLN A 91 3.96 -23.37 -2.91
N ASP A 92 2.83 -23.93 -3.33
CA ASP A 92 1.50 -23.37 -3.04
C ASP A 92 1.17 -23.37 -1.55
N THR A 93 1.71 -24.33 -0.78
CA THR A 93 1.64 -24.39 0.68
C THR A 93 2.19 -23.13 1.34
N LEU A 94 3.31 -22.59 0.83
CA LEU A 94 3.90 -21.35 1.31
C LEU A 94 3.01 -20.16 0.96
N ARG A 95 2.50 -20.11 -0.28
CA ARG A 95 1.58 -19.04 -0.71
C ARG A 95 0.33 -18.98 0.16
N GLN A 96 -0.26 -20.13 0.45
CA GLN A 96 -1.43 -20.22 1.30
C GLN A 96 -1.12 -19.76 2.73
N LYS A 97 -0.03 -20.23 3.34
CA LYS A 97 0.39 -19.79 4.67
C LYS A 97 0.68 -18.30 4.75
N LEU A 98 1.26 -17.70 3.71
CA LEU A 98 1.49 -16.26 3.61
C LEU A 98 0.18 -15.48 3.47
N LYS A 99 -0.78 -16.01 2.69
CA LYS A 99 -2.12 -15.42 2.50
C LYS A 99 -2.93 -15.44 3.78
N ASP A 100 -2.95 -16.59 4.46
CA ASP A 100 -3.75 -16.81 5.67
C ASP A 100 -3.07 -16.26 6.94
N GLY A 101 -1.84 -15.76 6.83
CA GLY A 101 -1.07 -15.26 7.98
C GLY A 101 -0.64 -16.35 8.97
N THR A 102 -0.59 -17.61 8.53
CA THR A 102 -0.31 -18.79 9.38
C THR A 102 1.11 -19.34 9.21
N LEU A 103 2.01 -18.56 8.61
CA LEU A 103 3.42 -18.90 8.52
C LEU A 103 4.06 -18.83 9.92
N THR A 104 4.76 -19.90 10.29
CA THR A 104 5.51 -20.00 11.55
C THR A 104 6.96 -20.30 11.23
N LEU A 105 7.88 -19.71 12.00
CA LEU A 105 9.31 -20.00 11.95
C LEU A 105 9.74 -20.72 13.24
N PRO A 106 10.81 -21.52 13.20
CA PRO A 106 11.29 -22.20 14.39
C PRO A 106 11.89 -21.18 15.38
N GLU A 107 12.02 -21.60 16.64
CA GLU A 107 12.39 -20.74 17.78
C GLU A 107 13.56 -19.76 17.51
N PRO A 108 14.67 -20.16 16.85
CA PRO A 108 15.80 -19.24 16.59
C PRO A 108 15.45 -18.06 15.66
N PHE A 109 14.38 -18.17 14.87
CA PHE A 109 13.97 -17.18 13.88
C PHE A 109 12.59 -16.57 14.17
N ALA A 110 11.96 -16.92 15.30
CA ALA A 110 10.59 -16.50 15.60
C ALA A 110 10.46 -14.96 15.66
N ALA A 111 11.47 -14.28 16.21
CA ALA A 111 11.52 -12.81 16.27
C ALA A 111 11.63 -12.15 14.88
N GLN A 112 12.16 -12.87 13.89
CA GLN A 112 12.37 -12.39 12.53
C GLN A 112 11.20 -12.69 11.60
N LEU A 113 10.14 -13.36 12.08
CA LEU A 113 8.96 -13.72 11.30
C LEU A 113 8.39 -12.56 10.45
N PRO A 114 8.25 -11.32 10.96
CA PRO A 114 7.74 -10.22 10.15
C PRO A 114 8.60 -9.90 8.92
N GLN A 115 9.92 -9.76 9.10
CA GLN A 115 10.87 -9.45 8.03
C GLN A 115 10.96 -10.60 7.00
N VAL A 116 11.02 -11.84 7.49
CA VAL A 116 11.06 -13.03 6.63
C VAL A 116 9.77 -13.17 5.83
N THR A 117 8.62 -12.92 6.44
CA THR A 117 7.30 -12.94 5.77
C THR A 117 7.25 -11.90 4.65
N GLU A 118 7.80 -10.71 4.85
CA GLU A 118 7.85 -9.67 3.82
C GLU A 118 8.71 -10.09 2.61
N ILE A 119 9.91 -10.62 2.87
CA ILE A 119 10.80 -11.15 1.83
C ILE A 119 10.09 -12.27 1.04
N LEU A 120 9.47 -13.21 1.74
CA LEU A 120 8.77 -14.33 1.13
C LEU A 120 7.55 -13.86 0.33
N ARG A 121 6.79 -12.84 0.78
CA ARG A 121 5.68 -12.28 -0.01
C ARG A 121 6.15 -11.69 -1.34
N LYS A 122 7.29 -10.99 -1.36
CA LYS A 122 7.86 -10.41 -2.59
C LYS A 122 8.23 -11.49 -3.60
N LEU A 123 8.80 -12.60 -3.13
CA LEU A 123 9.22 -13.72 -3.99
C LEU A 123 8.07 -14.64 -4.37
N ALA A 124 7.12 -14.87 -3.47
CA ALA A 124 5.96 -15.74 -3.69
C ALA A 124 4.83 -15.07 -4.49
N GLY A 125 4.90 -13.75 -4.66
CA GLY A 125 3.89 -12.95 -5.34
C GLY A 125 3.57 -13.47 -6.74
N ARG A 126 2.36 -14.01 -6.90
CA ARG A 126 1.71 -14.18 -8.20
C ARG A 126 0.66 -13.09 -8.34
N LEU A 127 0.43 -12.64 -9.57
CA LEU A 127 -0.80 -11.93 -9.92
C LEU A 127 -1.98 -12.86 -9.58
N GLU A 128 -2.93 -12.39 -8.78
CA GLU A 128 -4.18 -13.12 -8.54
C GLU A 128 -5.01 -13.02 -9.82
N ILE A 129 -5.01 -14.09 -10.62
CA ILE A 129 -5.77 -14.18 -11.86
C ILE A 129 -7.16 -14.70 -11.51
N LYS A 130 -8.19 -13.92 -11.84
CA LYS A 130 -9.60 -14.30 -11.63
C LYS A 130 -10.26 -14.39 -13.00
N ASN A 131 -10.94 -15.50 -13.28
CA ASN A 131 -11.63 -15.69 -14.56
C ASN A 131 -12.81 -14.71 -14.65
N ALA A 132 -12.79 -13.80 -15.62
CA ALA A 132 -13.85 -12.81 -15.82
C ALA A 132 -15.24 -13.44 -15.98
N ASP A 133 -15.34 -14.66 -16.54
CA ASP A 133 -16.61 -15.38 -16.72
C ASP A 133 -17.26 -15.79 -15.38
N ASP A 134 -16.47 -15.90 -14.31
CA ASP A 134 -16.97 -16.22 -12.97
C ASP A 134 -17.46 -14.97 -12.21
N ARG A 135 -17.37 -13.78 -12.82
CA ARG A 135 -17.81 -12.52 -12.20
C ARG A 135 -19.33 -12.49 -12.13
N LYS A 136 -19.86 -12.26 -10.93
CA LYS A 136 -21.30 -12.11 -10.69
C LYS A 136 -21.65 -10.66 -10.43
N GLN A 137 -22.75 -10.23 -11.03
CA GLN A 137 -23.37 -8.95 -10.75
C GLN A 137 -24.02 -8.98 -9.37
N VAL A 138 -23.73 -7.95 -8.57
CA VAL A 138 -24.32 -7.75 -7.26
C VAL A 138 -25.53 -6.84 -7.42
N LYS A 139 -26.72 -7.34 -7.07
CA LYS A 139 -27.96 -6.58 -7.16
C LYS A 139 -28.15 -5.68 -5.94
N SER A 140 -28.82 -4.55 -6.16
CA SER A 140 -29.28 -3.69 -5.08
C SER A 140 -30.49 -4.30 -4.37
N ARG A 141 -30.52 -4.18 -3.04
CA ARG A 141 -31.64 -4.60 -2.20
C ARG A 141 -32.65 -3.47 -2.12
N GLN A 142 -33.61 -3.49 -3.04
CA GLN A 142 -34.60 -2.43 -3.27
C GLN A 142 -35.33 -1.98 -1.98
N ALA A 143 -35.72 -2.92 -1.11
CA ALA A 143 -36.40 -2.60 0.15
C ALA A 143 -35.54 -1.77 1.12
N VAL A 144 -34.22 -1.98 1.13
CA VAL A 144 -33.28 -1.23 1.97
C VAL A 144 -32.91 0.09 1.30
N LEU A 145 -32.59 0.04 0.00
CA LEU A 145 -32.20 1.22 -0.78
C LEU A 145 -33.27 2.32 -0.75
N HIS A 146 -34.54 1.97 -0.94
CA HIS A 146 -35.66 2.92 -0.92
C HIS A 146 -36.26 3.13 0.48
N GLY A 147 -35.68 2.50 1.50
CA GLY A 147 -36.11 2.63 2.89
C GLY A 147 -35.80 4.01 3.48
N ALA A 148 -36.65 4.47 4.41
CA ALA A 148 -36.48 5.77 5.07
C ALA A 148 -35.16 5.87 5.84
N ASP A 149 -34.71 4.76 6.43
CA ASP A 149 -33.47 4.67 7.19
C ASP A 149 -32.24 4.92 6.32
N PHE A 150 -32.16 4.29 5.14
CA PHE A 150 -31.04 4.52 4.22
C PHE A 150 -31.10 5.93 3.64
N LYS A 151 -32.28 6.42 3.26
CA LYS A 151 -32.43 7.79 2.74
C LYS A 151 -31.93 8.82 3.74
N ALA A 152 -32.27 8.68 5.02
CA ALA A 152 -31.80 9.57 6.07
C ALA A 152 -30.27 9.52 6.25
N LEU A 153 -29.66 8.33 6.15
CA LEU A 153 -28.20 8.17 6.16
C LEU A 153 -27.57 8.83 4.93
N TRP A 154 -28.10 8.56 3.74
CA TRP A 154 -27.56 9.05 2.48
C TRP A 154 -27.61 10.58 2.38
N ASP A 155 -28.73 11.19 2.80
CA ASP A 155 -28.92 12.64 2.77
C ASP A 155 -27.85 13.41 3.58
N ARG A 156 -27.25 12.77 4.59
CA ARG A 156 -26.19 13.36 5.41
C ARG A 156 -24.81 13.33 4.77
N ILE A 157 -24.56 12.37 3.86
CA ILE A 157 -23.21 12.07 3.35
C ILE A 157 -23.05 12.32 1.85
N LYS A 158 -24.16 12.42 1.09
CA LYS A 158 -24.16 12.43 -0.38
C LYS A 158 -23.58 13.70 -1.02
N HIS A 159 -23.42 14.79 -0.28
CA HIS A 159 -23.09 16.10 -0.84
C HIS A 159 -21.63 16.20 -1.27
N LYS A 160 -21.39 16.84 -2.41
CA LYS A 160 -20.04 17.08 -2.91
C LYS A 160 -19.45 18.34 -2.31
N THR A 161 -18.15 18.31 -2.08
CA THR A 161 -17.37 19.44 -1.58
C THR A 161 -16.23 19.75 -2.53
N THR A 162 -15.80 21.01 -2.54
CA THR A 162 -14.50 21.43 -3.06
C THR A 162 -13.58 21.80 -1.90
N TYR A 163 -12.28 21.93 -2.15
CA TYR A 163 -11.31 22.28 -1.12
C TYR A 163 -10.42 23.46 -1.53
N ARG A 164 -9.90 24.14 -0.52
CA ARG A 164 -8.75 25.04 -0.62
C ARG A 164 -7.68 24.58 0.36
N VAL A 165 -6.42 24.80 0.01
CA VAL A 165 -5.28 24.46 0.86
C VAL A 165 -4.58 25.75 1.26
N GLU A 166 -4.45 25.94 2.56
CA GLU A 166 -3.68 27.02 3.16
C GLU A 166 -2.40 26.42 3.77
N PHE A 167 -1.22 26.86 3.32
CA PHE A 167 0.04 26.33 3.84
C PHE A 167 1.06 27.44 4.05
N ASN A 168 1.91 27.25 5.07
CA ASN A 168 2.97 28.18 5.41
C ASN A 168 4.30 27.66 4.82
N ASN A 169 4.85 28.42 3.86
CA ASN A 169 6.10 28.08 3.20
C ASN A 169 7.28 27.96 4.16
N GLU A 170 7.41 28.87 5.12
CA GLU A 170 8.51 28.84 6.08
C GLU A 170 8.41 27.62 7.01
N ALA A 171 7.20 27.28 7.47
CA ALA A 171 6.98 26.08 8.28
C ALA A 171 7.28 24.79 7.50
N LEU A 172 6.94 24.75 6.21
CA LEU A 172 7.26 23.63 5.32
C LEU A 172 8.78 23.47 5.15
N LEU A 173 9.51 24.56 4.89
CA LEU A 173 10.97 24.52 4.77
C LEU A 173 11.62 24.06 6.08
N ALA A 174 11.18 24.59 7.22
CA ALA A 174 11.67 24.19 8.54
C ALA A 174 11.45 22.68 8.79
N THR A 175 10.28 22.16 8.41
CA THR A 175 9.97 20.72 8.49
C THR A 175 10.93 19.89 7.64
N CYS A 176 11.15 20.29 6.38
CA CYS A 176 12.09 19.59 5.49
C CYS A 176 13.53 19.61 6.03
N ILE A 177 13.98 20.76 6.55
CA ILE A 177 15.34 20.94 7.11
C ILE A 177 15.55 20.01 8.30
N ASN A 178 14.63 20.01 9.26
CA ASN A 178 14.74 19.17 10.45
C ASN A 178 14.65 17.67 10.09
N ALA A 179 13.72 17.29 9.22
CA ALA A 179 13.58 15.90 8.79
C ALA A 179 14.83 15.38 8.04
N LEU A 180 15.46 16.20 7.19
CA LEU A 180 16.71 15.81 6.52
C LEU A 180 17.88 15.74 7.50
N ARG A 181 17.95 16.65 8.48
CA ARG A 181 18.95 16.62 9.54
C ARG A 181 18.90 15.32 10.35
N ASP A 182 17.69 14.89 10.71
CA ASP A 182 17.43 13.71 11.55
C ASP A 182 17.40 12.38 10.78
N ALA A 183 17.59 12.41 9.46
CA ALA A 183 17.54 11.22 8.61
C ALA A 183 18.68 10.22 8.91
N PRO A 184 18.53 8.92 8.57
CA PRO A 184 19.61 7.95 8.75
C PRO A 184 20.91 8.36 8.05
N PRO A 185 22.08 7.95 8.56
CA PRO A 185 23.37 8.26 7.94
C PRO A 185 23.53 7.53 6.61
N ILE A 186 24.23 8.17 5.67
CA ILE A 186 24.49 7.59 4.35
C ILE A 186 25.82 6.83 4.35
N ALA A 187 25.76 5.56 3.94
CA ALA A 187 26.94 4.70 3.86
C ALA A 187 27.78 5.04 2.63
N LYS A 188 29.11 4.85 2.74
CA LYS A 188 30.04 5.05 1.62
C LYS A 188 29.78 4.08 0.47
N THR A 189 29.95 4.56 -0.74
CA THR A 189 29.89 3.74 -1.96
C THR A 189 31.03 2.71 -1.95
N ARG A 190 30.70 1.42 -2.13
CA ARG A 190 31.67 0.32 -2.21
C ARG A 190 31.59 -0.34 -3.58
N LEU A 191 32.71 -0.40 -4.29
CA LEU A 191 32.84 -1.16 -5.54
C LEU A 191 33.46 -2.52 -5.25
N GLN A 192 32.79 -3.58 -5.70
CA GLN A 192 33.34 -4.93 -5.67
C GLN A 192 33.60 -5.38 -7.10
N TRP A 193 34.88 -5.44 -7.48
CA TRP A 193 35.30 -5.92 -8.79
C TRP A 193 35.46 -7.44 -8.75
N ARG A 194 34.67 -8.17 -9.54
CA ARG A 194 34.89 -9.59 -9.83
C ARG A 194 35.59 -9.70 -11.18
N LYS A 195 36.85 -10.14 -11.19
CA LYS A 195 37.55 -10.53 -12.42
C LYS A 195 37.48 -12.05 -12.55
N ALA A 196 36.97 -12.53 -13.68
CA ALA A 196 37.08 -13.92 -14.09
C ALA A 196 37.98 -13.97 -15.33
N ASP A 197 39.11 -14.67 -15.25
CA ASP A 197 39.94 -14.93 -16.43
C ASP A 197 39.35 -16.11 -17.22
N LEU A 198 39.01 -15.88 -18.48
CA LEU A 198 38.57 -16.93 -19.42
C LEU A 198 39.79 -17.52 -20.12
N ALA A 199 40.27 -18.68 -19.66
CA ALA A 199 41.28 -19.46 -20.39
C ALA A 199 40.58 -20.40 -21.39
N ILE A 200 40.73 -20.13 -22.70
CA ILE A 200 40.18 -20.98 -23.76
C ILE A 200 41.18 -22.09 -24.10
N GLY A 201 40.88 -23.32 -23.69
CA GLY A 201 41.60 -24.54 -24.07
C GLY A 201 40.79 -25.41 -25.06
N ARG A 202 41.47 -26.37 -25.72
CA ARG A 202 40.88 -27.24 -26.76
C ARG A 202 39.75 -28.19 -26.29
N SER A 203 39.37 -28.19 -25.01
CA SER A 203 38.24 -28.96 -24.46
C SER A 203 37.07 -28.11 -23.97
N GLY A 204 37.07 -26.80 -24.23
CA GLY A 204 36.00 -25.89 -23.82
C GLY A 204 36.44 -24.89 -22.74
N VAL A 205 35.58 -23.89 -22.52
CA VAL A 205 35.78 -22.80 -21.56
C VAL A 205 35.55 -23.32 -20.13
N ASP A 206 36.61 -23.33 -19.33
CA ASP A 206 36.55 -23.72 -17.92
C ASP A 206 36.65 -22.44 -17.06
N ALA A 207 35.54 -21.98 -16.51
CA ALA A 207 35.46 -20.75 -15.72
C ALA A 207 35.84 -21.03 -14.26
N LYS A 208 37.14 -20.97 -13.94
CA LYS A 208 37.60 -20.96 -12.53
C LYS A 208 37.72 -19.53 -12.03
N GLU A 209 36.74 -19.11 -11.22
CA GLU A 209 36.78 -17.85 -10.45
C GLU A 209 38.04 -17.86 -9.57
N THR A 210 39.04 -17.07 -9.92
CA THR A 210 40.41 -17.21 -9.38
C THR A 210 40.69 -16.24 -8.23
N ALA A 211 39.92 -15.16 -8.08
CA ALA A 211 39.92 -14.30 -6.89
C ALA A 211 38.72 -13.33 -6.88
N THR A 212 38.03 -13.21 -5.74
CA THR A 212 37.19 -12.05 -5.45
C THR A 212 38.10 -10.95 -4.90
N SER A 213 38.20 -9.81 -5.59
CA SER A 213 38.94 -8.66 -5.06
C SER A 213 38.32 -8.20 -3.73
N ALA A 214 39.14 -7.80 -2.76
CA ALA A 214 38.64 -7.12 -1.57
C ALA A 214 37.79 -5.90 -2.00
N PRO A 215 36.66 -5.61 -1.32
CA PRO A 215 35.83 -4.47 -1.67
C PRO A 215 36.66 -3.19 -1.62
N VAL A 216 36.79 -2.52 -2.76
CA VAL A 216 37.44 -1.20 -2.83
C VAL A 216 36.38 -0.18 -2.43
N THR A 217 36.61 0.49 -1.31
CA THR A 217 35.79 1.66 -0.95
C THR A 217 36.27 2.79 -1.86
N LEU A 218 35.36 3.44 -2.61
CA LEU A 218 35.75 4.65 -3.33
C LEU A 218 36.08 5.74 -2.32
N ASP A 219 37.16 6.48 -2.56
CA ASP A 219 37.39 7.72 -1.87
C ASP A 219 36.45 8.80 -2.43
N GLU A 220 35.97 9.69 -1.55
CA GLU A 220 34.96 10.71 -1.86
C GLU A 220 35.42 11.68 -2.98
N GLY A 221 36.72 11.78 -3.23
CA GLY A 221 37.31 12.62 -4.29
C GLY A 221 37.18 12.05 -5.71
N ASP A 222 36.89 10.76 -5.85
CA ASP A 222 36.78 10.08 -7.16
C ASP A 222 35.33 10.01 -7.68
N ILE A 223 34.37 10.53 -6.92
CA ILE A 223 32.95 10.48 -7.25
C ILE A 223 32.55 11.77 -7.97
N GLU A 224 32.14 11.66 -9.24
CA GLU A 224 31.57 12.78 -9.98
C GLU A 224 30.23 13.21 -9.34
N LEU A 225 30.13 14.47 -8.95
CA LEU A 225 28.97 15.01 -8.27
C LEU A 225 27.94 15.55 -9.28
N PRO A 226 26.71 15.02 -9.32
CA PRO A 226 25.67 15.50 -10.22
C PRO A 226 25.11 16.87 -9.80
N ASP A 227 24.35 17.52 -10.69
CA ASP A 227 23.59 18.73 -10.35
C ASP A 227 22.40 18.40 -9.44
N ILE A 228 22.69 18.34 -8.14
CA ILE A 228 21.71 18.04 -7.09
C ILE A 228 20.50 18.96 -7.10
N LEU A 229 20.65 20.23 -7.51
CA LEU A 229 19.55 21.18 -7.50
C LEU A 229 18.55 20.87 -8.62
N THR A 230 19.05 20.48 -9.80
CA THR A 230 18.19 20.06 -10.93
C THR A 230 17.49 18.74 -10.61
N ASP A 231 18.23 17.73 -10.12
CA ASP A 231 17.66 16.44 -9.72
C ASP A 231 16.53 16.58 -8.69
N LEU A 232 16.77 17.35 -7.63
CA LEU A 232 15.76 17.56 -6.59
C LEU A 232 14.62 18.44 -7.10
N GLN A 233 14.87 19.41 -7.96
CA GLN A 233 13.81 20.23 -8.55
C GLN A 233 12.85 19.36 -9.37
N ASP A 234 13.37 18.49 -10.22
CA ASP A 234 12.53 17.61 -11.05
C ASP A 234 11.74 16.62 -10.19
N LYS A 235 12.38 16.04 -9.18
CA LYS A 235 11.75 15.05 -8.29
C LYS A 235 10.76 15.66 -7.30
N THR A 236 10.90 16.92 -6.91
CA THR A 236 10.10 17.54 -5.82
C THR A 236 9.22 18.70 -6.26
N GLN A 237 9.53 19.30 -7.40
CA GLN A 237 8.91 20.54 -7.92
C GLN A 237 9.09 21.75 -7.00
N PHE A 238 10.09 21.71 -6.10
CA PHE A 238 10.48 22.88 -5.30
C PHE A 238 11.32 23.85 -6.14
N THR A 239 11.33 25.13 -5.73
CA THR A 239 12.23 26.11 -6.34
C THR A 239 13.68 25.80 -5.94
N ARG A 240 14.64 26.10 -6.83
CA ARG A 240 16.08 25.94 -6.54
C ARG A 240 16.49 26.67 -5.25
N ARG A 241 15.91 27.83 -4.97
CA ARG A 241 16.14 28.61 -3.73
C ARG A 241 15.71 27.84 -2.49
N SER A 242 14.53 27.22 -2.51
CA SER A 242 14.02 26.39 -1.41
C SER A 242 14.89 25.16 -1.19
N ILE A 243 15.29 24.48 -2.27
CA ILE A 243 16.14 23.28 -2.21
C ILE A 243 17.51 23.64 -1.64
N GLN A 244 18.16 24.68 -2.16
CA GLN A 244 19.45 25.15 -1.65
C GLN A 244 19.39 25.43 -0.16
N ARG A 245 18.33 26.10 0.30
CA ARG A 245 18.14 26.40 1.73
C ARG A 245 17.99 25.13 2.57
N ILE A 246 17.16 24.17 2.12
CA ILE A 246 16.99 22.87 2.79
C ILE A 246 18.33 22.15 2.92
N LEU A 247 19.09 22.07 1.83
CA LEU A 247 20.36 21.36 1.78
C LEU A 247 21.39 22.00 2.73
N VAL A 248 21.55 23.32 2.68
CA VAL A 248 22.54 24.04 3.51
C VAL A 248 22.16 24.01 4.99
N GLU A 249 20.91 24.36 5.33
CA GLU A 249 20.47 24.45 6.73
C GLU A 249 20.28 23.07 7.40
N SER A 250 20.18 21.99 6.63
CA SER A 250 20.19 20.62 7.18
C SER A 250 21.56 20.22 7.76
N ALA A 251 22.64 20.87 7.31
CA ALA A 251 24.03 20.50 7.62
C ALA A 251 24.43 19.06 7.22
N ARG A 252 23.80 18.51 6.17
CA ARG A 252 24.02 17.13 5.69
C ARG A 252 24.71 17.03 4.32
N LEU A 253 25.24 18.13 3.78
CA LEU A 253 25.87 18.15 2.45
C LEU A 253 27.08 17.21 2.30
N ASP A 254 27.75 16.82 3.38
CA ASP A 254 28.85 15.85 3.30
C ASP A 254 28.37 14.43 2.97
N ASP A 255 27.11 14.09 3.26
CA ASP A 255 26.52 12.81 2.86
C ASP A 255 26.36 12.71 1.34
N PHE A 256 26.13 13.84 0.66
CA PHE A 256 26.09 13.90 -0.79
C PHE A 256 27.41 13.48 -1.42
N LYS A 257 28.55 13.86 -0.83
CA LYS A 257 29.89 13.44 -1.33
C LYS A 257 30.15 11.95 -1.15
N ARG A 258 29.54 11.32 -0.14
CA ARG A 258 29.71 9.89 0.17
C ARG A 258 28.98 8.98 -0.79
N ASN A 259 27.73 9.33 -1.09
CA ASN A 259 26.87 8.62 -2.02
C ASN A 259 25.81 9.59 -2.60
N PRO A 260 26.13 10.24 -3.73
CA PRO A 260 25.27 11.27 -4.33
C PRO A 260 23.85 10.78 -4.62
N GLN A 261 23.73 9.58 -5.20
CA GLN A 261 22.44 9.02 -5.61
C GLN A 261 21.54 8.75 -4.40
N GLN A 262 22.08 8.08 -3.38
CA GLN A 262 21.32 7.78 -2.16
C GLN A 262 20.88 9.05 -1.44
N PHE A 263 21.74 10.09 -1.40
CA PHE A 263 21.38 11.37 -0.80
C PHE A 263 20.27 12.09 -1.56
N ILE A 264 20.33 12.11 -2.90
CA ILE A 264 19.27 12.68 -3.75
C ILE A 264 17.94 11.98 -3.50
N GLU A 265 17.94 10.64 -3.45
CA GLU A 265 16.72 9.86 -3.21
C GLU A 265 16.13 10.15 -1.83
N LEU A 266 16.95 10.11 -0.78
CA LEU A 266 16.53 10.40 0.59
C LEU A 266 15.97 11.82 0.74
N ALA A 267 16.68 12.83 0.22
CA ALA A 267 16.22 14.21 0.28
C ALA A 267 14.92 14.42 -0.51
N ALA A 268 14.79 13.82 -1.71
CA ALA A 268 13.58 13.89 -2.51
C ALA A 268 12.38 13.24 -1.81
N GLU A 269 12.59 12.10 -1.15
CA GLU A 269 11.56 11.42 -0.36
C GLU A 269 11.06 12.30 0.80
N ILE A 270 11.98 12.83 1.60
CA ILE A 270 11.70 13.71 2.74
C ILE A 270 10.94 14.96 2.32
N ILE A 271 11.41 15.66 1.28
CA ILE A 271 10.75 16.87 0.78
C ILE A 271 9.34 16.56 0.28
N ASN A 272 9.17 15.48 -0.49
CA ASN A 272 7.86 15.09 -0.99
C ASN A 272 6.92 14.62 0.14
N ARG A 273 7.44 13.98 1.19
CA ARG A 273 6.67 13.61 2.38
C ARG A 273 6.17 14.84 3.13
N ALA A 274 7.06 15.78 3.45
CA ALA A 274 6.71 17.03 4.10
C ALA A 274 5.70 17.84 3.29
N LYS A 275 5.89 17.95 1.96
CA LYS A 275 4.92 18.57 1.04
C LYS A 275 3.54 17.93 1.14
N ARG A 276 3.45 16.59 1.10
CA ARG A 276 2.16 15.88 1.21
C ARG A 276 1.46 16.18 2.54
N MET A 277 2.19 16.16 3.66
CA MET A 277 1.61 16.44 4.97
C MET A 277 1.13 17.89 5.09
N ALA A 278 1.94 18.86 4.66
CA ALA A 278 1.57 20.27 4.70
C ALA A 278 0.30 20.58 3.88
N LEU A 279 0.12 19.92 2.73
CA LEU A 279 -1.09 20.08 1.93
C LEU A 279 -2.34 19.54 2.65
N VAL A 280 -2.19 18.44 3.40
CA VAL A 280 -3.31 17.82 4.11
C VAL A 280 -3.64 18.56 5.40
N ASP A 281 -2.65 19.00 6.17
CA ASP A 281 -2.91 19.72 7.41
C ASP A 281 -3.55 21.11 7.17
N GLY A 282 -3.29 21.69 5.99
CA GLY A 282 -3.85 22.98 5.56
C GLY A 282 -5.20 22.91 4.84
N ILE A 283 -5.80 21.73 4.69
CA ILE A 283 -6.98 21.55 3.84
C ILE A 283 -8.25 22.04 4.52
N LYS A 284 -9.08 22.79 3.78
CA LYS A 284 -10.40 23.24 4.20
C LYS A 284 -11.41 22.92 3.11
N TYR A 285 -12.50 22.25 3.49
CA TYR A 285 -13.57 21.86 2.58
C TYR A 285 -14.77 22.79 2.68
N GLN A 286 -15.46 22.97 1.56
CA GLN A 286 -16.74 23.66 1.48
C GLN A 286 -17.68 22.91 0.53
N ARG A 287 -18.96 22.84 0.87
CA ARG A 287 -20.00 22.31 -0.02
C ARG A 287 -20.06 23.12 -1.31
N ILE A 288 -20.15 22.44 -2.45
CA ILE A 288 -20.23 23.11 -3.76
C ILE A 288 -21.59 23.81 -3.91
N GLY A 289 -22.65 23.12 -3.52
CA GLY A 289 -24.03 23.62 -3.58
C GLY A 289 -25.02 22.64 -2.98
N ALA A 290 -26.30 23.02 -2.96
CA ALA A 290 -27.38 22.12 -2.55
C ALA A 290 -27.63 21.01 -3.57
N ASP A 291 -27.48 21.34 -4.86
CA ASP A 291 -27.77 20.46 -6.00
C ASP A 291 -26.58 19.57 -6.41
N ASP A 292 -25.40 19.81 -5.82
CA ASP A 292 -24.21 19.00 -6.05
C ASP A 292 -24.13 17.83 -5.05
N TYR A 293 -24.64 16.68 -5.47
CA TYR A 293 -24.62 15.45 -4.69
C TYR A 293 -24.53 14.19 -5.55
N TYR A 294 -24.22 13.07 -4.91
CA TYR A 294 -24.34 11.74 -5.49
C TYR A 294 -25.80 11.27 -5.42
N ALA A 295 -26.43 11.06 -6.58
CA ALA A 295 -27.80 10.59 -6.65
C ALA A 295 -27.89 9.14 -6.12
N GLN A 296 -28.92 8.84 -5.33
CA GLN A 296 -29.14 7.49 -4.80
C GLN A 296 -29.34 6.45 -5.91
N GLN A 297 -29.90 6.86 -7.06
CA GLN A 297 -30.09 6.00 -8.22
C GLN A 297 -28.79 5.39 -8.76
N LEU A 298 -27.62 5.97 -8.44
CA LEU A 298 -26.32 5.41 -8.81
C LEU A 298 -26.09 4.01 -8.24
N PHE A 299 -26.74 3.65 -7.12
CA PHE A 299 -26.71 2.27 -6.59
C PHE A 299 -27.43 1.25 -7.50
N GLU A 300 -28.23 1.70 -8.46
CA GLU A 300 -28.96 0.86 -9.40
C GLU A 300 -28.34 0.90 -10.80
N THR A 301 -27.87 2.08 -11.22
CA THR A 301 -27.32 2.27 -12.58
C THR A 301 -25.86 1.87 -12.70
N GLU A 302 -25.07 2.03 -11.64
CA GLU A 302 -23.66 1.63 -11.63
C GLU A 302 -23.55 0.20 -11.12
N GLU A 303 -23.54 -0.75 -12.05
CA GLU A 303 -23.52 -2.17 -11.72
C GLU A 303 -22.24 -2.55 -10.97
N LEU A 304 -22.42 -3.05 -9.73
CA LEU A 304 -21.33 -3.68 -8.99
C LEU A 304 -21.19 -5.13 -9.42
N SER A 305 -19.95 -5.61 -9.53
CA SER A 305 -19.74 -7.01 -9.85
C SER A 305 -18.43 -7.52 -9.29
N GLY A 306 -18.47 -8.70 -8.68
CA GLY A 306 -17.31 -9.31 -8.02
C GLY A 306 -17.26 -10.81 -8.22
N TYR A 307 -16.39 -11.47 -7.46
CA TYR A 307 -16.23 -12.93 -7.50
C TYR A 307 -16.85 -13.57 -6.27
N LEU A 308 -17.47 -14.76 -6.43
CA LEU A 308 -18.22 -15.43 -5.37
C LEU A 308 -17.40 -15.62 -4.07
N LYS A 309 -16.11 -15.90 -4.22
CA LYS A 309 -15.17 -16.10 -3.09
C LYS A 309 -14.85 -14.82 -2.32
N SER A 310 -15.28 -13.65 -2.81
CA SER A 310 -15.01 -12.33 -2.23
C SER A 310 -16.31 -11.56 -1.95
N MET A 311 -17.41 -12.29 -1.70
CA MET A 311 -18.71 -11.73 -1.34
C MET A 311 -19.26 -12.39 -0.07
N ILE A 312 -20.02 -11.62 0.70
CA ILE A 312 -20.90 -12.15 1.75
C ILE A 312 -22.34 -11.75 1.46
N ASP A 313 -23.29 -12.63 1.72
CA ASP A 313 -24.72 -12.29 1.64
C ASP A 313 -25.09 -11.33 2.79
N ALA A 314 -25.93 -10.34 2.50
CA ALA A 314 -26.30 -9.29 3.45
C ALA A 314 -27.78 -8.92 3.35
N ASN A 315 -28.43 -8.73 4.50
CA ASN A 315 -29.84 -8.34 4.57
C ASN A 315 -30.00 -6.88 5.00
N LYS A 316 -29.06 -6.33 5.77
CA LYS A 316 -29.07 -4.93 6.22
C LYS A 316 -28.33 -3.98 5.28
N SER A 317 -27.69 -4.52 4.25
CA SER A 317 -26.96 -3.73 3.23
C SER A 317 -27.89 -3.25 2.11
N VAL A 318 -27.56 -2.12 1.49
CA VAL A 318 -28.18 -1.65 0.24
C VAL A 318 -27.94 -2.57 -0.95
N HIS A 319 -26.97 -3.47 -0.86
CA HIS A 319 -26.71 -4.53 -1.83
C HIS A 319 -27.04 -5.89 -1.23
N GLU A 320 -27.52 -6.82 -2.04
CA GLU A 320 -27.80 -8.20 -1.61
C GLU A 320 -26.53 -8.92 -1.13
N GLN A 321 -25.39 -8.52 -1.67
CA GLN A 321 -24.07 -9.03 -1.33
C GLN A 321 -23.08 -7.90 -1.10
N VAL A 322 -22.15 -8.09 -0.17
CA VAL A 322 -21.08 -7.15 0.12
C VAL A 322 -19.77 -7.71 -0.43
N ILE A 323 -19.18 -6.99 -1.38
CA ILE A 323 -17.85 -7.32 -1.92
C ILE A 323 -16.79 -6.85 -0.92
N TYR A 324 -15.82 -7.71 -0.59
CA TYR A 324 -14.69 -7.34 0.26
C TYR A 324 -13.36 -7.62 -0.44
N GLN A 325 -12.35 -6.85 -0.06
CA GLN A 325 -10.99 -6.85 -0.61
C GLN A 325 -9.93 -7.23 0.43
N SER A 326 -10.30 -7.27 1.72
CA SER A 326 -9.44 -7.73 2.81
C SER A 326 -10.22 -8.53 3.85
N ASP A 327 -9.51 -9.31 4.66
CA ASP A 327 -10.11 -10.04 5.78
C ASP A 327 -10.72 -9.08 6.82
N THR A 328 -10.09 -7.92 7.04
CA THR A 328 -10.63 -6.87 7.91
C THR A 328 -12.01 -6.41 7.44
N GLU A 329 -12.16 -6.12 6.15
CA GLU A 329 -13.46 -5.73 5.58
C GLU A 329 -14.49 -6.84 5.67
N ARG A 330 -14.07 -8.10 5.43
CA ARG A 330 -14.95 -9.26 5.56
C ARG A 330 -15.50 -9.36 6.99
N THR A 331 -14.60 -9.38 7.97
CA THR A 331 -14.98 -9.49 9.38
C THR A 331 -15.86 -8.31 9.81
N PHE A 332 -15.53 -7.09 9.37
CA PHE A 332 -16.33 -5.91 9.67
C PHE A 332 -17.76 -6.02 9.10
N ALA A 333 -17.90 -6.47 7.86
CA ALA A 333 -19.21 -6.64 7.23
C ALA A 333 -20.03 -7.77 7.89
N GLU A 334 -19.40 -8.88 8.27
CA GLU A 334 -20.06 -9.95 9.03
C GLU A 334 -20.53 -9.46 10.42
N GLN A 335 -19.76 -8.58 11.07
CA GLN A 335 -20.14 -7.98 12.35
C GLN A 335 -21.31 -6.99 12.20
N LEU A 336 -21.31 -6.14 11.16
CA LEU A 336 -22.42 -5.25 10.85
C LEU A 336 -23.73 -6.03 10.65
N GLU A 337 -23.68 -7.11 9.88
CA GLU A 337 -24.85 -7.92 9.59
C GLU A 337 -25.41 -8.60 10.85
N LYS A 338 -24.55 -9.12 11.74
CA LYS A 338 -24.96 -9.82 12.97
C LYS A 338 -25.46 -8.89 14.09
N ASN A 339 -25.05 -7.63 14.11
CA ASN A 339 -25.34 -6.73 15.22
C ASN A 339 -26.73 -6.09 15.11
N GLU A 340 -27.58 -6.27 16.13
CA GLU A 340 -28.98 -5.79 16.16
C GLU A 340 -29.13 -4.26 16.22
N ALA A 341 -28.13 -3.55 16.74
CA ALA A 341 -28.12 -2.09 16.76
C ALA A 341 -27.94 -1.51 15.36
N ILE A 342 -27.36 -2.25 14.41
CA ILE A 342 -27.19 -1.81 13.03
C ILE A 342 -28.51 -1.97 12.28
N LYS A 343 -29.05 -0.85 11.78
CA LYS A 343 -30.32 -0.83 11.03
C LYS A 343 -30.11 -0.93 9.53
N VAL A 344 -29.14 -0.18 9.02
CA VAL A 344 -28.76 -0.21 7.61
C VAL A 344 -27.30 0.16 7.46
N TYR A 345 -26.66 -0.40 6.45
CA TYR A 345 -25.33 0.04 6.04
C TYR A 345 -25.16 -0.03 4.52
N ALA A 346 -24.12 0.63 4.01
CA ALA A 346 -23.68 0.51 2.64
C ALA A 346 -22.15 0.43 2.62
N LYS A 347 -21.60 -0.54 1.88
CA LYS A 347 -20.23 -0.43 1.39
C LYS A 347 -20.23 0.60 0.27
N LEU A 348 -19.48 1.68 0.43
CA LEU A 348 -19.53 2.82 -0.49
C LEU A 348 -18.82 2.46 -1.81
N PRO A 349 -19.51 2.52 -2.96
CA PRO A 349 -18.93 2.14 -4.24
C PRO A 349 -17.81 3.06 -4.71
N GLY A 350 -16.98 2.57 -5.64
CA GLY A 350 -15.84 3.30 -6.20
C GLY A 350 -16.17 4.61 -6.94
N TRP A 351 -17.44 4.87 -7.24
CA TRP A 351 -17.92 6.14 -7.80
C TRP A 351 -18.12 7.23 -6.74
N PHE A 352 -18.27 6.87 -5.46
CA PHE A 352 -18.38 7.81 -4.35
C PHE A 352 -16.98 8.30 -3.96
N ARG A 353 -16.65 9.56 -4.31
CA ARG A 353 -15.29 10.08 -4.22
C ARG A 353 -15.22 11.44 -3.57
N VAL A 354 -14.38 11.54 -2.55
CA VAL A 354 -13.94 12.79 -1.95
C VAL A 354 -12.72 13.31 -2.72
N PRO A 355 -12.76 14.53 -3.28
CA PRO A 355 -11.59 15.10 -3.95
C PRO A 355 -10.53 15.47 -2.91
N THR A 356 -9.27 15.07 -3.14
CA THR A 356 -8.13 15.41 -2.28
C THR A 356 -6.94 15.85 -3.14
N PRO A 357 -5.97 16.62 -2.60
CA PRO A 357 -4.74 16.96 -3.31
C PRO A 357 -3.85 15.73 -3.61
N LEU A 358 -4.15 14.57 -3.03
CA LEU A 358 -3.43 13.31 -3.21
C LEU A 358 -4.14 12.34 -4.18
N GLY A 359 -5.11 12.86 -4.94
CA GLY A 359 -6.05 12.10 -5.78
C GLY A 359 -7.30 11.67 -5.01
N PRO A 360 -8.32 11.12 -5.69
CA PRO A 360 -9.60 10.82 -5.06
C PRO A 360 -9.46 9.84 -3.89
N TYR A 361 -10.30 10.03 -2.88
CA TYR A 361 -10.46 9.17 -1.71
C TYR A 361 -11.89 8.62 -1.70
N ASN A 362 -12.06 7.34 -1.36
CA ASN A 362 -13.34 6.67 -1.25
C ASN A 362 -13.36 6.04 0.14
N PRO A 363 -14.18 6.54 1.08
CA PRO A 363 -14.36 5.90 2.37
C PRO A 363 -15.06 4.55 2.23
N ASP A 364 -14.86 3.64 3.16
CA ASP A 364 -15.32 2.26 2.99
C ASP A 364 -16.83 2.05 3.25
N TRP A 365 -17.37 2.62 4.33
CA TRP A 365 -18.72 2.30 4.80
C TRP A 365 -19.54 3.54 5.17
N ALA A 366 -20.85 3.43 5.01
CA ALA A 366 -21.84 4.28 5.67
C ALA A 366 -22.75 3.40 6.54
N VAL A 367 -22.99 3.79 7.79
CA VAL A 367 -23.68 2.95 8.78
C VAL A 367 -24.70 3.78 9.56
N LEU A 368 -25.90 3.23 9.75
CA LEU A 368 -26.90 3.71 10.70
C LEU A 368 -26.97 2.75 11.89
N VAL A 369 -26.70 3.29 13.07
CA VAL A 369 -26.83 2.60 14.36
C VAL A 369 -28.04 3.16 15.10
N GLU A 370 -28.82 2.30 15.74
CA GLU A 370 -29.82 2.69 16.73
C GLU A 370 -29.37 2.28 18.13
N LYS A 371 -29.24 3.26 19.01
CA LYS A 371 -28.94 3.08 20.43
C LYS A 371 -30.21 3.20 21.27
N ASP A 372 -30.34 2.30 22.23
CA ASP A 372 -31.43 2.25 23.21
C ASP A 372 -32.84 2.30 22.59
N GLY A 373 -32.96 1.80 21.35
CA GLY A 373 -34.22 1.74 20.59
C GLY A 373 -34.82 3.10 20.20
N ARG A 374 -34.07 4.21 20.31
CA ARG A 374 -34.59 5.56 20.03
C ARG A 374 -33.57 6.47 19.36
N GLU A 375 -32.33 6.45 19.81
CA GLU A 375 -31.31 7.37 19.32
C GLU A 375 -30.68 6.80 18.04
N ARG A 376 -30.78 7.55 16.95
CA ARG A 376 -30.25 7.16 15.63
C ARG A 376 -28.94 7.89 15.39
N LEU A 377 -27.87 7.15 15.16
CA LEU A 377 -26.53 7.68 14.94
C LEU A 377 -26.03 7.28 13.55
N TYR A 378 -25.47 8.25 12.84
CA TYR A 378 -25.06 8.11 11.45
C TYR A 378 -23.54 8.19 11.36
N PHE A 379 -22.94 7.25 10.65
CA PHE A 379 -21.49 7.16 10.55
C PHE A 379 -21.02 6.96 9.13
N VAL A 380 -19.87 7.55 8.83
CA VAL A 380 -19.00 7.12 7.74
C VAL A 380 -17.79 6.47 8.38
N VAL A 381 -17.49 5.23 7.98
CA VAL A 381 -16.45 4.43 8.62
C VAL A 381 -15.37 4.06 7.61
N GLU A 382 -14.12 4.34 7.97
CA GLU A 382 -12.94 3.84 7.28
C GLU A 382 -12.40 2.61 8.01
N THR A 383 -12.31 1.47 7.32
CA THR A 383 -11.71 0.26 7.85
C THR A 383 -10.20 0.24 7.62
N LYS A 384 -9.42 0.12 8.71
CA LYS A 384 -7.95 0.09 8.61
C LYS A 384 -7.40 -1.33 8.62
N SER A 385 -6.60 -1.68 7.62
CA SER A 385 -5.77 -2.89 7.66
C SER A 385 -4.43 -2.60 8.36
N SER A 386 -4.00 -3.50 9.25
CA SER A 386 -2.75 -3.35 10.01
C SER A 386 -1.48 -3.66 9.20
N LEU A 387 -1.61 -4.14 7.95
CA LEU A 387 -0.58 -4.85 7.20
C LEU A 387 0.29 -4.00 6.26
N PHE A 388 0.10 -2.68 6.19
CA PHE A 388 0.84 -1.82 5.24
C PHE A 388 2.21 -1.34 5.76
N THR A 389 3.17 -1.15 4.85
CA THR A 389 4.48 -0.53 5.08
C THR A 389 4.35 0.96 5.41
N ASP A 390 5.37 1.55 6.05
CA ASP A 390 5.30 2.93 6.56
C ASP A 390 5.02 4.01 5.47
N ASP A 391 5.51 3.82 4.25
CA ASP A 391 5.26 4.77 3.14
C ASP A 391 3.83 4.71 2.56
N LEU A 392 3.23 3.51 2.51
CA LEU A 392 1.84 3.35 2.08
C LEU A 392 0.90 3.91 3.15
N ARG A 393 1.24 3.73 4.43
CA ARG A 393 0.53 4.32 5.57
C ARG A 393 0.46 5.84 5.47
N ASP A 394 1.52 6.51 5.05
CA ASP A 394 1.54 7.97 4.99
C ASP A 394 0.54 8.55 3.99
N LYS A 395 0.48 8.02 2.77
CA LYS A 395 -0.46 8.52 1.74
C LYS A 395 -1.90 8.18 2.06
N GLU A 396 -2.14 6.97 2.56
CA GLU A 396 -3.48 6.52 2.94
C GLU A 396 -3.98 7.29 4.16
N SER A 397 -3.16 7.41 5.21
CA SER A 397 -3.46 8.21 6.40
C SER A 397 -3.75 9.68 6.06
N ALA A 398 -3.01 10.25 5.11
CA ALA A 398 -3.24 11.61 4.65
C ALA A 398 -4.58 11.76 3.89
N LYS A 399 -4.99 10.77 3.10
CA LYS A 399 -6.33 10.75 2.47
C LYS A 399 -7.45 10.59 3.49
N ILE A 400 -7.23 9.76 4.50
CA ILE A 400 -8.17 9.57 5.63
C ILE A 400 -8.36 10.89 6.38
N LYS A 401 -7.28 11.64 6.66
CA LYS A 401 -7.38 13.01 7.22
C LYS A 401 -8.20 13.95 6.32
N CYS A 402 -8.03 13.86 4.99
CA CYS A 402 -8.86 14.64 4.06
C CYS A 402 -10.34 14.23 4.14
N GLY A 403 -10.63 12.94 4.27
CA GLY A 403 -11.98 12.41 4.51
C GLY A 403 -12.60 12.98 5.78
N GLU A 404 -11.85 12.99 6.88
CA GLU A 404 -12.26 13.57 8.16
C GLU A 404 -12.63 15.05 8.02
N ALA A 405 -11.79 15.84 7.35
CA ALA A 405 -12.07 17.25 7.07
C ALA A 405 -13.29 17.45 6.14
N HIS A 406 -13.46 16.57 5.15
CA HIS A 406 -14.61 16.59 4.24
C HIS A 406 -15.92 16.37 4.99
N PHE A 407 -16.03 15.31 5.79
CA PHE A 407 -17.25 15.00 6.53
C PHE A 407 -17.51 15.98 7.66
N THR A 408 -16.45 16.60 8.23
CA THR A 408 -16.60 17.74 9.14
C THR A 408 -17.30 18.92 8.44
N ALA A 409 -16.95 19.22 7.19
CA ALA A 409 -17.61 20.27 6.40
C ALA A 409 -19.04 19.91 5.97
N LEU A 410 -19.38 18.61 5.93
CA LEU A 410 -20.74 18.13 5.68
C LEU A 410 -21.59 18.05 6.95
N ALA A 411 -20.98 18.09 8.14
CA ALA A 411 -21.65 17.97 9.42
C ALA A 411 -22.45 19.24 9.75
N VAL A 412 -23.54 19.46 9.02
CA VAL A 412 -24.45 20.59 9.15
C VAL A 412 -25.84 20.12 9.57
N GLY A 413 -26.50 20.92 10.41
CA GLY A 413 -27.85 20.62 10.91
C GLY A 413 -27.88 19.67 12.10
N GLU A 414 -29.07 19.17 12.42
CA GLU A 414 -29.29 18.29 13.57
C GLU A 414 -28.83 16.85 13.26
N ASN A 415 -28.06 16.29 14.19
CA ASN A 415 -27.58 14.90 14.14
C ASN A 415 -26.85 14.55 12.82
N PRO A 416 -25.71 15.21 12.52
CA PRO A 416 -24.92 14.94 11.33
C PRO A 416 -24.23 13.57 11.38
N ALA A 417 -23.80 13.07 10.23
CA ALA A 417 -22.97 11.88 10.19
C ALA A 417 -21.56 12.14 10.75
N GLN A 418 -21.06 11.22 11.56
CA GLN A 418 -19.71 11.29 12.15
C GLN A 418 -18.74 10.42 11.34
N TYR A 419 -17.54 10.92 11.09
CA TYR A 419 -16.49 10.15 10.42
C TYR A 419 -15.60 9.43 11.44
N ILE A 420 -15.48 8.11 11.31
CA ILE A 420 -14.77 7.26 12.27
C ILE A 420 -13.78 6.34 11.55
N LYS A 421 -12.65 6.11 12.20
CA LYS A 421 -11.65 5.11 11.81
C LYS A 421 -11.85 3.88 12.70
N ALA A 422 -12.12 2.72 12.12
CA ALA A 422 -12.39 1.49 12.86
C ALA A 422 -11.62 0.30 12.31
N THR A 423 -11.33 -0.67 13.16
CA THR A 423 -10.85 -2.00 12.76
C THR A 423 -11.91 -3.08 12.93
N LYS A 424 -12.83 -2.86 13.89
CA LYS A 424 -13.92 -3.75 14.27
C LYS A 424 -15.13 -2.94 14.71
N ILE A 425 -16.31 -3.56 14.77
CA ILE A 425 -17.56 -2.86 15.10
C ILE A 425 -17.55 -2.24 16.51
N GLU A 426 -16.82 -2.82 17.47
CA GLU A 426 -16.75 -2.27 18.83
C GLU A 426 -16.15 -0.86 18.83
N ASP A 427 -15.22 -0.56 17.92
CA ASP A 427 -14.62 0.77 17.78
C ASP A 427 -15.69 1.80 17.38
N LEU A 428 -16.68 1.40 16.57
CA LEU A 428 -17.83 2.22 16.19
C LEU A 428 -18.80 2.42 17.36
N LEU A 429 -19.07 1.36 18.11
CA LEU A 429 -20.07 1.37 19.19
C LEU A 429 -19.63 2.18 20.42
N VAL A 430 -18.34 2.43 20.62
CA VAL A 430 -17.84 3.34 21.67
C VAL A 430 -18.31 4.77 21.46
N HIS A 431 -18.62 5.15 20.22
CA HIS A 431 -19.16 6.47 19.88
C HIS A 431 -20.69 6.54 19.96
N CYS A 432 -21.35 5.44 20.35
CA CYS A 432 -22.78 5.39 20.51
C CYS A 432 -23.19 5.83 21.91
#